data_AF-A0A1S3IAE3-F1
#
_entry.id   AF-A0A1S3IAE3-F1
#
_cell.length_a   1.000
_cell.length_b   1.000
_cell.length_c   1.000
_cell.angle_alpha   90.00
_cell.angle_beta   90.00
_cell.angle_gamma   90.00
#
_symmetry.space_group_name_H-M   'P 1'
#
loop_
_entity.id
_entity.type
_entity.pdbx_description
1 polymer ?
#
loop_
_entity_poly.entity_id
_entity_poly.type
_entity_poly.pdbx_seq_one_letter_code
_entity_poly.pdbx_strand_id
1 'polypeptide(L)'
;MTADARKYFIDESDKYTITAYFTDPATICSTGRTAEQYSALGTGNALYIQKGTNPVTDSIAMPMSQDDVKNTMWTEGHCFYGMGKHYWYNIRQDMACEEFVPVFLLYNGGKLNAFGWAFQGDYKSSRYEHPGQSSFSWFLKPVPTCLSTAGPLSTLHIYMDSTAAVNTC
;
A
#
# COMPACT_ATOMS: atom_id res chain seq x y z
N MET A 1 16.71 -5.38 -5.43
CA MET A 1 15.90 -5.41 -4.19
C MET A 1 16.71 -6.03 -3.07
N THR A 2 16.70 -5.39 -1.90
CA THR A 2 17.41 -5.82 -0.67
C THR A 2 16.54 -6.69 0.21
N ALA A 3 17.11 -7.33 1.23
CA ALA A 3 16.40 -8.29 2.09
C ALA A 3 15.15 -7.69 2.76
N ASP A 4 15.20 -6.41 3.16
CA ASP A 4 14.11 -5.74 3.85
C ASP A 4 12.90 -5.42 2.98
N ALA A 5 13.13 -5.00 1.72
CA ALA A 5 12.05 -4.84 0.76
C ALA A 5 11.59 -6.21 0.19
N ARG A 6 12.52 -7.17 0.01
CA ARG A 6 12.23 -8.51 -0.54
C ARG A 6 11.19 -9.28 0.25
N LYS A 7 11.06 -9.08 1.57
CA LYS A 7 10.05 -9.80 2.37
C LYS A 7 8.61 -9.52 1.94
N TYR A 8 8.34 -8.44 1.20
CA TYR A 8 7.03 -8.13 0.63
C TYR A 8 6.82 -8.71 -0.77
N PHE A 9 7.85 -9.35 -1.34
CA PHE A 9 7.79 -10.00 -2.64
C PHE A 9 7.99 -11.50 -2.49
N ILE A 10 7.19 -12.27 -3.19
CA ILE A 10 7.33 -13.71 -3.33
C ILE A 10 8.11 -13.98 -4.60
N ASP A 11 9.22 -14.70 -4.47
CA ASP A 11 10.00 -15.19 -5.59
C ASP A 11 9.27 -16.37 -6.24
N GLU A 12 8.79 -16.15 -7.46
CA GLU A 12 8.11 -17.16 -8.27
C GLU A 12 8.98 -17.54 -9.48
N SER A 13 10.24 -17.96 -9.28
CA SER A 13 11.19 -18.48 -10.28
C SER A 13 11.59 -17.52 -11.43
N ASP A 14 10.64 -16.93 -12.14
CA ASP A 14 10.82 -16.00 -13.25
C ASP A 14 10.31 -14.58 -12.96
N LYS A 15 9.64 -14.38 -11.83
CA LYS A 15 9.07 -13.09 -11.44
C LYS A 15 9.02 -12.91 -9.92
N TYR A 16 8.84 -11.67 -9.51
CA TYR A 16 8.51 -11.31 -8.14
C TYR A 16 7.04 -10.88 -8.09
N THR A 17 6.30 -11.44 -7.15
CA THR A 17 4.88 -11.12 -6.94
C THR A 17 4.71 -10.40 -5.61
N ILE A 18 3.95 -9.31 -5.62
CA ILE A 18 3.46 -8.63 -4.41
C ILE A 18 1.95 -8.81 -4.34
N THR A 19 1.44 -9.21 -3.17
CA THR A 19 0.07 -9.68 -3.03
C THR A 19 -0.69 -8.84 -2.02
N ALA A 20 -1.88 -8.39 -2.43
CA ALA A 20 -2.88 -7.82 -1.55
C ALA A 20 -4.09 -8.76 -1.46
N TYR A 21 -4.59 -9.02 -0.26
CA TYR A 21 -5.81 -9.78 -0.02
C TYR A 21 -6.91 -8.86 0.47
N PHE A 22 -8.10 -8.98 -0.12
CA PHE A 22 -9.29 -8.20 0.27
C PHE A 22 -10.16 -8.92 1.32
N THR A 23 -9.67 -10.04 1.85
CA THR A 23 -10.30 -10.85 2.90
C THR A 23 -9.17 -11.46 3.72
N ASP A 24 -9.44 -11.83 4.97
CA ASP A 24 -8.48 -12.53 5.82
C ASP A 24 -7.89 -13.76 5.09
N PRO A 25 -6.56 -13.82 4.89
CA PRO A 25 -5.91 -14.96 4.27
C PRO A 25 -6.23 -16.31 4.94
N ALA A 26 -6.47 -16.36 6.25
CA ALA A 26 -6.87 -17.58 6.96
C ALA A 26 -8.24 -18.10 6.46
N THR A 27 -9.14 -17.20 6.09
CA THR A 27 -10.44 -17.56 5.50
C THR A 27 -10.24 -18.13 4.09
N ILE A 28 -9.31 -17.57 3.31
CA ILE A 28 -9.01 -18.02 1.94
C ILE A 28 -8.36 -19.41 1.97
N CYS A 29 -7.43 -19.65 2.89
CA CYS A 29 -6.70 -20.92 3.01
C CYS A 29 -7.49 -22.02 3.74
N SER A 30 -8.74 -21.77 4.13
CA SER A 30 -9.61 -22.75 4.78
C SER A 30 -10.79 -23.12 3.86
N THR A 31 -12.03 -22.99 4.34
CA THR A 31 -13.24 -23.32 3.58
C THR A 31 -13.75 -22.17 2.71
N GLY A 32 -13.18 -20.97 2.84
CA GLY A 32 -13.68 -19.77 2.18
C GLY A 32 -14.92 -19.17 2.85
N ARG A 33 -15.53 -18.20 2.17
CA ARG A 33 -16.75 -17.52 2.62
C ARG A 33 -18.01 -18.23 2.12
N THR A 34 -19.08 -18.23 2.91
CA THR A 34 -20.41 -18.68 2.45
C THR A 34 -21.03 -17.69 1.46
N ALA A 35 -22.09 -18.11 0.77
CA ALA A 35 -22.83 -17.24 -0.16
C ALA A 35 -23.42 -16.01 0.56
N GLU A 36 -23.91 -16.19 1.79
CA GLU A 36 -24.46 -15.12 2.63
C GLU A 36 -23.37 -14.12 3.02
N GLN A 37 -22.18 -14.62 3.42
CA GLN A 37 -21.03 -13.78 3.74
C GLN A 37 -20.54 -12.99 2.52
N TYR A 38 -20.48 -13.62 1.34
CA TYR A 38 -20.13 -12.93 0.10
C TYR A 38 -21.17 -11.86 -0.26
N SER A 39 -22.46 -12.18 -0.14
CA SER A 39 -23.54 -11.22 -0.41
C SER A 39 -23.49 -10.01 0.54
N ALA A 40 -23.09 -10.21 1.80
CA ALA A 40 -23.02 -9.14 2.78
C ALA A 40 -21.76 -8.28 2.67
N LEU A 41 -20.62 -8.88 2.30
CA LEU A 41 -19.30 -8.25 2.33
C LEU A 41 -18.73 -7.93 0.95
N GLY A 42 -19.41 -8.34 -0.13
CA GLY A 42 -18.95 -8.18 -1.50
C GLY A 42 -17.60 -8.87 -1.77
N THR A 43 -16.79 -8.26 -2.64
CA THR A 43 -15.46 -8.77 -3.01
C THR A 43 -14.51 -8.85 -1.82
N GLY A 44 -14.71 -8.01 -0.79
CA GLY A 44 -13.85 -8.01 0.39
C GLY A 44 -14.24 -6.97 1.44
N ASN A 45 -13.81 -7.20 2.68
CA ASN A 45 -14.10 -6.36 3.84
C ASN A 45 -12.85 -5.97 4.65
N ALA A 46 -11.67 -6.31 4.16
CA ALA A 46 -10.39 -6.03 4.80
C ALA A 46 -9.32 -5.83 3.73
N LEU A 47 -8.16 -5.33 4.11
CA LEU A 47 -6.98 -5.30 3.24
C LEU A 47 -5.79 -5.87 4.01
N TYR A 48 -5.10 -6.84 3.41
CA TYR A 48 -3.86 -7.42 3.92
C TYR A 48 -2.79 -7.36 2.86
N ILE A 49 -1.56 -7.08 3.25
CA ILE A 49 -0.40 -7.19 2.37
C ILE A 49 0.46 -8.37 2.83
N GLN A 50 0.74 -9.29 1.91
CA GLN A 50 1.59 -10.43 2.18
C GLN A 50 3.03 -9.98 2.43
N LYS A 51 3.66 -10.58 3.44
CA LYS A 51 5.02 -10.29 3.89
C LYS A 51 5.74 -11.58 4.30
N GLY A 52 5.96 -12.47 3.35
CA GLY A 52 6.60 -13.78 3.56
C GLY A 52 5.86 -14.88 2.83
N THR A 53 6.36 -16.11 2.93
CA THR A 53 5.84 -17.22 2.12
C THR A 53 4.48 -17.74 2.56
N ASN A 54 4.12 -17.60 3.85
CA ASN A 54 2.83 -18.07 4.36
C ASN A 54 1.86 -16.89 4.51
N PRO A 55 0.83 -16.75 3.66
CA PRO A 55 -0.06 -15.59 3.72
C PRO A 55 -0.93 -15.52 4.99
N VAL A 56 -1.10 -16.62 5.73
CA VAL A 56 -1.89 -16.66 6.97
C VAL A 56 -1.11 -16.06 8.15
N THR A 57 0.17 -16.41 8.27
CA THR A 57 1.02 -15.94 9.39
C THR A 57 1.85 -14.72 9.02
N ASP A 58 2.13 -14.56 7.74
CA ASP A 58 3.08 -13.59 7.22
C ASP A 58 2.33 -12.53 6.40
N SER A 59 1.38 -11.84 7.04
CA SER A 59 0.63 -10.74 6.45
C SER A 59 0.51 -9.57 7.41
N ILE A 60 0.37 -8.37 6.85
CA ILE A 60 0.09 -7.16 7.63
C ILE A 60 -1.37 -6.78 7.36
N ALA A 61 -2.18 -6.66 8.41
CA ALA A 61 -3.53 -6.12 8.32
C ALA A 61 -3.47 -4.58 8.19
N MET A 62 -4.20 -4.03 7.23
CA MET A 62 -4.29 -2.58 7.04
C MET A 62 -5.42 -2.01 7.90
N PRO A 63 -5.21 -0.87 8.58
CA PRO A 63 -6.27 -0.24 9.35
C PRO A 63 -7.40 0.24 8.45
N MET A 64 -8.63 -0.24 8.65
CA MET A 64 -9.76 0.14 7.80
C MET A 64 -10.28 1.56 8.13
N SER A 65 -10.11 2.00 9.37
CA SER A 65 -10.37 3.36 9.83
C SER A 65 -9.06 4.12 10.02
N GLN A 66 -9.07 5.41 9.69
CA GLN A 66 -7.93 6.30 9.92
C GLN A 66 -7.63 6.44 11.42
N ASP A 67 -8.63 6.33 12.30
CA ASP A 67 -8.42 6.42 13.75
C ASP A 67 -7.59 5.26 14.30
N ASP A 68 -7.67 4.09 13.66
CA ASP A 68 -6.94 2.89 14.06
C ASP A 68 -5.45 2.97 13.70
N VAL A 69 -5.05 3.93 12.85
CA VAL A 69 -3.66 4.14 12.43
C VAL A 69 -2.76 4.56 13.60
N LYS A 70 -3.30 5.27 14.60
CA LYS A 70 -2.52 5.89 15.70
C LYS A 70 -1.65 4.91 16.48
N ASN A 71 -2.01 3.63 16.51
CA ASN A 71 -1.29 2.58 17.25
C ASN A 71 -0.50 1.64 16.32
N THR A 72 -0.15 2.11 15.13
CA THR A 72 0.52 1.30 14.09
C THR A 72 1.81 1.96 13.61
N MET A 73 2.52 1.28 12.71
CA MET A 73 3.73 1.80 12.07
C MET A 73 3.44 2.74 10.88
N TRP A 74 2.17 3.03 10.57
CA TRP A 74 1.80 3.88 9.45
C TRP A 74 2.08 5.35 9.78
N THR A 75 3.01 5.95 9.06
CA THR A 75 3.38 7.35 9.17
C THR A 75 2.41 8.19 8.33
N GLU A 76 1.81 9.21 8.95
CA GLU A 76 0.90 10.14 8.29
C GLU A 76 1.64 10.98 7.22
N GLY A 77 1.17 10.89 5.98
CA GLY A 77 1.58 11.73 4.87
C GLY A 77 0.68 12.95 4.68
N HIS A 78 0.72 13.52 3.48
CA HIS A 78 -0.08 14.69 3.12
C HIS A 78 -1.43 14.30 2.51
N CYS A 79 -2.36 15.26 2.58
CA CYS A 79 -3.62 15.19 1.87
C CYS A 79 -3.40 15.66 0.43
N PHE A 80 -3.75 14.84 -0.55
CA PHE A 80 -3.71 15.21 -1.96
C PHE A 80 -5.14 15.20 -2.51
N TYR A 81 -5.68 16.36 -2.81
CA TYR A 81 -7.04 16.50 -3.37
C TYR A 81 -7.17 15.76 -4.70
N GLY A 82 -8.20 14.92 -4.81
CA GLY A 82 -8.42 14.00 -5.94
C GLY A 82 -7.76 12.63 -5.76
N MET A 83 -7.07 12.37 -4.65
CA MET A 83 -6.51 11.06 -4.30
C MET A 83 -6.93 10.62 -2.90
N GLY A 84 -6.70 11.48 -1.90
CA GLY A 84 -7.00 11.23 -0.49
C GLY A 84 -5.81 11.50 0.44
N LYS A 85 -5.96 11.08 1.70
CA LYS A 85 -4.96 11.24 2.75
C LYS A 85 -3.97 10.10 2.70
N HIS A 86 -2.72 10.40 2.37
CA HIS A 86 -1.66 9.40 2.27
C HIS A 86 -1.16 8.96 3.64
N TYR A 87 -0.91 7.66 3.78
CA TYR A 87 -0.13 7.07 4.86
C TYR A 87 0.90 6.11 4.28
N TRP A 88 2.09 6.12 4.86
CA TRP A 88 3.23 5.34 4.36
C TRP A 88 3.80 4.47 5.48
N TYR A 89 4.18 3.24 5.16
CA TYR A 89 4.58 2.29 6.19
C TYR A 89 5.99 2.61 6.72
N ASN A 90 6.09 2.97 8.01
CA ASN A 90 7.33 3.19 8.76
C ASN A 90 8.33 4.17 8.11
N ILE A 91 7.81 5.23 7.47
CA ILE A 91 8.64 6.26 6.86
C ILE A 91 9.34 7.10 7.93
N ARG A 92 10.66 7.32 7.74
CA ARG A 92 11.51 8.21 8.53
C ARG A 92 12.41 9.01 7.60
N GLN A 93 12.84 10.19 8.03
CA GLN A 93 13.68 11.07 7.20
C GLN A 93 15.07 10.46 6.93
N ASP A 94 15.61 9.74 7.91
CA ASP A 94 16.95 9.17 7.99
C ASP A 94 16.99 7.65 7.74
N MET A 95 15.96 7.08 7.11
CA MET A 95 15.94 5.66 6.76
C MET A 95 16.82 5.34 5.54
N ALA A 96 17.32 4.10 5.49
CA ALA A 96 17.94 3.56 4.29
C ALA A 96 16.86 3.29 3.22
N CYS A 97 17.19 3.42 1.93
CA CYS A 97 16.21 3.22 0.85
C CYS A 97 15.79 1.76 0.70
N GLU A 98 16.61 0.86 1.21
CA GLU A 98 16.37 -0.55 1.37
C GLU A 98 15.20 -0.86 2.32
N GLU A 99 14.90 0.04 3.23
CA GLU A 99 13.81 -0.07 4.20
C GLU A 99 12.48 0.46 3.64
N PHE A 100 12.49 1.15 2.49
CA PHE A 100 11.29 1.73 1.90
C PHE A 100 10.34 0.62 1.47
N VAL A 101 9.22 0.51 2.19
CA VAL A 101 8.20 -0.50 1.92
C VAL A 101 7.32 -0.01 0.76
N PRO A 102 7.10 -0.82 -0.28
CA PRO A 102 6.48 -0.36 -1.52
C PRO A 102 4.95 -0.29 -1.44
N VAL A 103 4.38 0.11 -0.29
CA VAL A 103 2.94 0.28 -0.12
C VAL A 103 2.60 1.60 0.58
N PHE A 104 1.52 2.23 0.13
CA PHE A 104 0.88 3.35 0.80
C PHE A 104 -0.63 3.14 0.90
N LEU A 105 -1.25 3.76 1.88
CA LEU A 105 -2.70 3.77 2.10
C LEU A 105 -3.27 5.14 1.77
N LEU A 106 -4.52 5.15 1.35
CA LEU A 106 -5.31 6.35 1.09
C LEU A 106 -6.62 6.28 1.86
N TYR A 107 -6.88 7.34 2.63
CA TYR A 107 -8.13 7.52 3.36
C TYR A 107 -8.92 8.69 2.79
N ASN A 108 -10.24 8.56 2.81
CA ASN A 108 -11.18 9.63 2.48
C ASN A 108 -12.33 9.60 3.49
N GLY A 109 -12.62 10.74 4.14
CA GLY A 109 -13.63 10.79 5.20
C GLY A 109 -13.32 9.84 6.36
N GLY A 110 -12.03 9.63 6.65
CA GLY A 110 -11.56 8.72 7.71
C GLY A 110 -11.65 7.23 7.39
N LYS A 111 -12.06 6.82 6.19
CA LYS A 111 -12.15 5.41 5.79
C LYS A 111 -11.11 5.05 4.74
N LEU A 112 -10.51 3.87 4.87
CA LEU A 112 -9.63 3.31 3.86
C LEU A 112 -10.45 3.05 2.60
N ASN A 113 -10.17 3.78 1.52
CA ASN A 113 -10.89 3.64 0.25
C ASN A 113 -9.95 3.32 -0.92
N ALA A 114 -8.64 3.43 -0.72
CA ALA A 114 -7.65 3.04 -1.71
C ALA A 114 -6.32 2.67 -1.03
N PHE A 115 -5.47 1.98 -1.80
CA PHE A 115 -4.08 1.76 -1.47
C PHE A 115 -3.27 1.88 -2.76
N GLY A 116 -1.95 1.85 -2.65
CA GLY A 116 -1.14 1.76 -3.84
C GLY A 116 0.23 1.17 -3.60
N TRP A 117 0.87 0.86 -4.72
CA TRP A 117 2.24 0.39 -4.75
C TRP A 117 3.18 1.53 -5.10
N ALA A 118 4.34 1.57 -4.46
CA ALA A 118 5.37 2.57 -4.72
C ALA A 118 6.72 1.87 -4.91
N PHE A 119 7.06 1.55 -6.15
CA PHE A 119 8.26 0.82 -6.48
C PHE A 119 9.41 1.77 -6.81
N GLN A 120 10.55 1.58 -6.16
CA GLN A 120 11.81 2.16 -6.62
C GLN A 120 12.22 1.47 -7.92
N GLY A 121 12.10 2.18 -9.03
CA GLY A 121 12.26 1.66 -10.38
C GLY A 121 11.36 2.38 -11.39
N ASP A 122 11.69 2.20 -12.67
CA ASP A 122 11.02 2.86 -13.79
C ASP A 122 10.20 1.83 -14.59
N TYR A 123 8.93 1.67 -14.21
CA TYR A 123 8.04 0.67 -14.79
C TYR A 123 7.25 1.30 -15.95
N LYS A 124 7.64 0.95 -17.18
CA LYS A 124 7.07 1.52 -18.41
C LYS A 124 5.64 1.02 -18.65
N SER A 125 4.66 1.74 -18.13
CA SER A 125 3.23 1.57 -18.44
C SER A 125 2.49 2.87 -18.17
N SER A 126 1.46 3.16 -18.96
CA SER A 126 0.55 4.29 -18.68
C SER A 126 -0.28 4.12 -17.41
N ARG A 127 -0.25 2.93 -16.80
CA ARG A 127 -0.90 2.66 -15.51
C ARG A 127 -0.06 3.14 -14.32
N TYR A 128 1.25 3.30 -14.49
CA TYR A 128 2.12 3.82 -13.45
C TYR A 128 2.22 5.34 -13.56
N GLU A 129 2.16 5.99 -12.41
CA GLU A 129 2.59 7.37 -12.24
C GLU A 129 4.09 7.38 -11.96
N HIS A 130 4.77 8.43 -12.42
CA HIS A 130 6.19 8.63 -12.21
C HIS A 130 6.43 9.97 -11.52
N PRO A 131 6.13 10.10 -10.22
CA PRO A 131 6.31 11.35 -9.50
C PRO A 131 7.77 11.80 -9.53
N GLY A 132 7.99 13.06 -9.90
CA GLY A 132 9.31 13.69 -9.81
C GLY A 132 9.68 13.99 -8.36
N GLN A 133 10.97 14.09 -8.05
CA GLN A 133 11.43 14.35 -6.68
C GLN A 133 10.81 15.62 -6.05
N SER A 134 10.53 16.63 -6.88
CA SER A 134 9.90 17.89 -6.44
C SER A 134 8.45 17.73 -5.97
N SER A 135 7.77 16.63 -6.31
CA SER A 135 6.41 16.35 -5.85
C SER A 135 6.33 15.43 -4.63
N PHE A 136 7.44 14.85 -4.18
CA PHE A 136 7.42 13.90 -3.04
C PHE A 136 6.85 14.52 -1.76
N SER A 137 7.15 15.79 -1.48
CA SER A 137 6.61 16.51 -0.32
C SER A 137 5.10 16.75 -0.37
N TRP A 138 4.44 16.48 -1.49
CA TRP A 138 2.99 16.63 -1.64
C TRP A 138 2.23 15.42 -1.08
N PHE A 139 2.91 14.30 -0.85
CA PHE A 139 2.29 13.06 -0.38
C PHE A 139 3.09 12.33 0.73
N LEU A 140 4.40 12.56 0.85
CA LEU A 140 5.25 12.03 1.93
C LEU A 140 5.51 13.07 3.03
N LYS A 141 5.47 12.63 4.29
CA LYS A 141 5.81 13.45 5.47
C LYS A 141 6.40 12.55 6.58
N PRO A 142 7.70 12.65 6.91
CA PRO A 142 8.74 13.36 6.19
C PRO A 142 9.03 12.72 4.82
N VAL A 143 9.79 13.42 3.95
CA VAL A 143 10.37 12.82 2.74
C VAL A 143 11.69 12.14 3.14
N PRO A 144 11.87 10.82 2.95
CA PRO A 144 13.15 10.16 3.19
C PRO A 144 14.26 10.77 2.33
N THR A 145 15.39 11.09 2.96
CA THR A 145 16.55 11.68 2.28
C THR A 145 17.11 10.75 1.20
N CYS A 146 17.03 9.44 1.41
CA CYS A 146 17.52 8.45 0.47
C CYS A 146 16.82 8.50 -0.91
N LEU A 147 15.56 8.98 -0.98
CA LEU A 147 14.81 9.07 -2.23
C LEU A 147 15.40 10.09 -3.22
N SER A 148 16.26 11.00 -2.74
CA SER A 148 17.01 11.92 -3.62
C SER A 148 17.98 11.20 -4.57
N THR A 149 18.44 10.00 -4.20
CA THR A 149 19.42 9.20 -4.96
C THR A 149 18.87 7.84 -5.40
N ALA A 150 17.64 7.49 -5.04
CA ALA A 150 17.02 6.19 -5.33
C ALA A 150 16.70 5.92 -6.81
N GLY A 151 16.78 6.95 -7.66
CA GLY A 151 16.32 6.90 -9.04
C GLY A 151 14.80 7.11 -9.15
N PRO A 152 14.18 6.71 -10.28
CA PRO A 152 12.74 6.89 -10.50
C PRO A 152 11.89 6.12 -9.49
N LEU A 153 10.79 6.73 -9.07
CA LEU A 153 9.72 6.06 -8.32
C LEU A 153 8.55 5.83 -9.29
N SER A 154 8.00 4.62 -9.32
CA SER A 154 6.77 4.32 -10.04
C SER A 154 5.67 3.97 -9.05
N THR A 155 4.56 4.70 -9.10
CA THR A 155 3.42 4.51 -8.22
C THR A 155 2.20 3.98 -8.97
N LEU A 156 1.45 3.08 -8.36
CA LEU A 156 0.18 2.56 -8.89
C LEU A 156 -0.89 2.71 -7.82
N HIS A 157 -1.94 3.47 -8.12
CA HIS A 157 -3.10 3.63 -7.26
C HIS A 157 -4.17 2.58 -7.56
N ILE A 158 -4.72 1.94 -6.53
CA ILE A 158 -5.82 0.99 -6.61
C ILE A 158 -6.99 1.50 -5.75
N TYR A 159 -7.98 2.07 -6.43
CA TYR A 159 -9.19 2.61 -5.79
C TYR A 159 -10.25 1.52 -5.62
N MET A 160 -10.92 1.54 -4.46
CA MET A 160 -12.07 0.69 -4.15
C MET A 160 -13.39 1.44 -4.34
N ASP A 161 -13.32 2.68 -4.84
CA ASP A 161 -14.45 3.49 -5.30
C ASP A 161 -14.40 3.65 -6.83
N SER A 162 -15.53 4.09 -7.42
CA SER A 162 -15.63 4.27 -8.87
C SER A 162 -14.97 5.56 -9.37
N THR A 163 -14.60 6.48 -8.47
CA THR A 163 -14.25 7.85 -8.86
C THR A 163 -13.24 8.47 -7.89
N ALA A 164 -11.95 8.26 -8.12
CA ALA A 164 -10.87 8.83 -7.30
C ALA A 164 -10.94 10.37 -7.16
N ALA A 165 -11.37 11.07 -8.21
CA ALA A 165 -11.33 12.53 -8.30
C ALA A 165 -12.21 13.26 -7.26
N VAL A 166 -13.12 12.56 -6.57
CA VAL A 166 -13.94 13.15 -5.51
C VAL A 166 -13.34 13.00 -4.10
N ASN A 167 -12.16 12.38 -3.98
CA ASN A 167 -11.51 12.20 -2.69
C ASN A 167 -10.87 13.51 -2.22
N THR A 168 -11.31 14.02 -1.08
CA THR A 168 -10.84 15.30 -0.51
C THR A 168 -9.93 15.14 0.69
N CYS A 169 -9.79 13.91 1.20
CA CYS A 169 -9.51 13.62 2.61
C CYS A 169 -10.75 13.95 3.47
#